data_AF-A0A345CQX3-F1
#
_entry.id   AF-A0A345CQX3-F1
#
_cell.length_a   1.000
_cell.length_b   1.000
_cell.length_c   1.000
_cell.angle_alpha   90.00
_cell.angle_beta   90.00
_cell.angle_gamma   90.00
#
_symmetry.space_group_name_H-M   'P 1'
#
loop_
_entity.id
_entity.type
_entity.pdbx_description
1 polymer ?
#
loop_
_entity_poly.entity_id
_entity_poly.type
_entity_poly.pdbx_seq_one_letter_code
_entity_poly.pdbx_strand_id
1 'polypeptide(L)'
;MSAELSSYGYIQCDVRMTPRRKDKGKRLSVLTDAEKFALYGLPDFDEGQQLEYLSLTAEELALATSRPGILAQIYCILQTGYFKAKHAFFHFSLKGVESDFDFVVQRYFREISLTDQTITDHEYYARRKLITDFFGYHQ
;
A
#
# COMPACT_ATOMS: atom_id res chain seq x y z
N MET A 1 -12.77 -10.94 -27.46
CA MET A 1 -11.45 -11.57 -27.25
C MET A 1 -10.44 -10.54 -27.74
N SER A 2 -10.08 -9.55 -26.93
CA SER A 2 -9.08 -9.64 -25.83
C SER A 2 -7.69 -9.89 -26.43
N ALA A 3 -6.66 -9.08 -26.23
CA ALA A 3 -6.52 -7.80 -25.54
C ALA A 3 -5.29 -7.10 -26.14
N GLU A 4 -5.33 -5.77 -26.22
CA GLU A 4 -4.18 -4.93 -26.52
C GLU A 4 -3.13 -5.06 -25.40
N LEU A 5 -1.91 -5.48 -25.76
CA LEU A 5 -0.74 -5.36 -24.90
C LEU A 5 -0.12 -3.98 -25.12
N SER A 6 -0.53 -3.03 -24.28
CA SER A 6 0.09 -1.72 -24.16
C SER A 6 1.48 -1.83 -23.53
N SER A 7 2.49 -1.71 -24.40
CA SER A 7 3.72 -0.92 -24.24
C SER A 7 4.17 -0.57 -22.81
N TYR A 8 4.88 -1.47 -22.14
CA TYR A 8 5.95 -1.08 -21.21
C TYR A 8 7.22 -0.78 -22.03
N GLY A 9 7.32 0.47 -22.49
CA GLY A 9 8.49 0.99 -23.20
C GLY A 9 9.68 1.13 -22.25
N TYR A 10 10.69 0.26 -22.41
CA TYR A 10 12.03 0.50 -21.90
C TYR A 10 12.71 1.55 -22.79
N ILE A 11 13.15 2.66 -22.20
CA ILE A 11 13.98 3.66 -22.89
C ILE A 11 15.35 3.04 -23.14
N GLN A 12 15.69 2.80 -24.40
CA GLN A 12 17.01 2.35 -24.84
C GLN A 12 17.94 3.56 -24.97
N CYS A 13 18.83 3.77 -23.99
CA CYS A 13 19.96 4.69 -24.13
C CYS A 13 21.09 3.95 -24.86
N ASP A 14 21.37 4.35 -26.10
CA ASP A 14 22.51 3.85 -26.89
C ASP A 14 23.84 4.16 -26.19
N VAL A 15 24.43 3.15 -25.54
CA VAL A 15 25.82 3.20 -25.08
C VAL A 15 26.70 2.55 -26.14
N ARG A 16 27.46 3.38 -26.86
CA ARG A 16 28.50 2.94 -27.80
C ARG A 16 29.53 2.05 -27.07
N MET A 17 29.61 0.79 -27.48
CA MET A 17 30.60 -0.18 -26.99
C MET A 17 32.00 0.12 -27.53
N THR A 18 32.94 0.43 -26.64
CA THR A 18 34.38 0.26 -26.89
C THR A 18 34.86 -1.02 -26.21
N PRO A 19 35.67 -1.88 -26.84
CA PRO A 19 36.10 -3.12 -26.21
C PRO A 19 37.22 -2.82 -25.22
N ARG A 20 37.05 -3.18 -23.95
CA ARG A 20 38.15 -3.26 -22.99
C ARG A 20 38.34 -4.65 -22.41
N ARG A 21 39.63 -4.95 -22.30
CA ARG A 21 40.38 -6.16 -21.93
C ARG A 21 39.72 -7.08 -20.90
N LYS A 22 39.91 -8.38 -21.17
CA LYS A 22 39.56 -9.56 -20.38
C LYS A 22 40.32 -9.55 -19.05
N ASP A 23 39.61 -9.28 -17.95
CA ASP A 23 40.08 -9.57 -16.60
C ASP A 23 39.34 -10.80 -16.04
N LYS A 24 40.07 -11.62 -15.29
CA LYS A 24 39.69 -13.00 -14.94
C LYS A 24 38.75 -13.00 -13.74
N GLY A 25 37.50 -13.39 -13.98
CA GLY A 25 36.85 -14.42 -13.16
C GLY A 25 36.35 -14.05 -11.76
N LYS A 26 35.63 -12.94 -11.60
CA LYS A 26 34.50 -12.88 -10.67
C LYS A 26 33.28 -12.47 -11.47
N ARG A 27 32.63 -13.46 -12.08
CA ARG A 27 31.36 -13.29 -12.78
C ARG A 27 30.40 -12.69 -11.75
N LEU A 28 29.86 -11.51 -12.04
CA LEU A 28 28.59 -11.07 -11.47
C LEU A 28 27.59 -12.21 -11.75
N SER A 29 27.44 -13.14 -10.80
CA SER A 29 26.37 -14.13 -10.89
C SER A 29 25.09 -13.33 -10.72
N VAL A 30 24.36 -13.17 -11.81
CA VAL A 30 23.00 -12.66 -11.77
C VAL A 30 22.26 -13.52 -10.74
N LEU A 31 21.75 -12.87 -9.69
CA LEU A 31 21.02 -13.53 -8.61
C LEU A 31 19.99 -14.49 -9.19
N THR A 32 19.83 -15.65 -8.55
CA THR A 32 18.73 -16.56 -8.88
C THR A 32 17.40 -15.85 -8.64
N ASP A 33 16.33 -16.29 -9.29
CA ASP A 33 15.04 -15.61 -9.15
C ASP A 33 14.49 -15.72 -7.71
N ALA A 34 14.82 -16.78 -6.98
CA ALA A 34 14.53 -16.92 -5.56
C ALA A 34 15.29 -15.90 -4.71
N GLU A 35 16.59 -15.69 -4.97
CA GLU A 35 17.38 -14.67 -4.26
C GLU A 35 16.90 -13.25 -4.61
N LYS A 36 16.54 -13.00 -5.87
CA LYS A 36 15.93 -11.71 -6.25
C LYS A 36 14.60 -11.50 -5.55
N PHE A 37 13.76 -12.52 -5.43
CA PHE A 37 12.48 -12.41 -4.74
C PHE A 37 12.67 -12.20 -3.23
N ALA A 38 13.62 -12.91 -2.61
CA ALA A 38 13.95 -12.72 -1.21
C ALA A 38 14.40 -11.26 -0.95
N LEU A 39 15.26 -10.71 -1.81
CA LEU A 39 15.85 -9.38 -1.63
C LEU A 39 14.98 -8.21 -2.13
N TYR A 40 14.28 -8.39 -3.25
CA TYR A 40 13.58 -7.33 -3.99
C TYR A 40 12.10 -7.63 -4.26
N GLY A 41 11.64 -8.84 -3.95
CA GLY A 41 10.23 -9.19 -4.01
C GLY A 41 9.45 -8.57 -2.85
N LEU A 42 8.16 -8.34 -3.08
CA LEU A 42 7.23 -7.91 -2.04
C LEU A 42 7.30 -8.87 -0.83
N PRO A 43 7.22 -8.38 0.42
CA PRO A 43 7.09 -9.26 1.57
C PRO A 43 5.84 -10.14 1.46
N ASP A 44 5.98 -11.41 1.84
CA ASP A 44 4.90 -12.38 1.95
C ASP A 44 4.80 -12.76 3.42
N PHE A 45 4.15 -11.90 4.21
CA PHE A 45 4.14 -12.03 5.66
C PHE A 45 3.17 -13.12 6.12
N ASP A 46 3.62 -13.95 7.07
CA ASP A 46 2.72 -14.73 7.91
C ASP A 46 2.11 -13.88 9.04
N GLU A 47 1.16 -14.44 9.79
CA GLU A 47 0.47 -13.74 10.88
C GLU A 47 1.45 -13.22 11.96
N GLY A 48 2.52 -13.95 12.25
CA GLY A 48 3.54 -13.53 13.21
C GLY A 48 4.34 -12.34 12.72
N GLN A 49 4.73 -12.35 11.45
CA GLN A 49 5.43 -11.26 10.79
C GLN A 49 4.54 -10.03 10.63
N GLN A 50 3.24 -10.19 10.36
CA GLN A 50 2.29 -9.08 10.39
C GLN A 50 2.26 -8.43 11.76
N LEU A 51 2.18 -9.22 12.83
CA LEU A 51 2.20 -8.71 14.19
C LEU A 51 3.52 -7.98 14.51
N GLU A 52 4.66 -8.49 14.05
CA GLU A 52 5.98 -7.89 14.29
C GLU A 52 6.19 -6.58 13.50
N TYR A 53 5.95 -6.61 12.19
CA TYR A 53 6.31 -5.51 11.31
C TYR A 53 5.20 -4.48 11.12
N LEU A 54 3.93 -4.90 11.13
CA LEU A 54 2.76 -4.02 10.96
C LEU A 54 2.15 -3.55 12.29
N SER A 55 2.70 -3.95 13.44
CA SER A 55 2.44 -3.27 14.72
C SER A 55 3.32 -2.04 14.85
N LEU A 56 2.84 -0.92 14.34
CA LEU A 56 3.48 0.38 14.44
C LEU A 56 3.46 0.90 15.88
N THR A 57 4.54 1.57 16.26
CA THR A 57 4.63 2.44 17.44
C THR A 57 3.69 3.65 17.29
N ALA A 58 3.45 4.38 18.38
CA ALA A 58 2.61 5.57 18.35
C ALA A 58 3.14 6.65 17.39
N GLU A 59 4.47 6.82 17.30
CA GLU A 59 5.11 7.81 16.42
C GLU A 59 4.98 7.43 14.94
N GLU A 60 5.22 6.17 14.60
CA GLU A 60 5.04 5.65 13.24
C GLU A 60 3.57 5.73 12.81
N LEU A 61 2.64 5.41 13.71
CA LEU A 61 1.21 5.50 13.43
C LEU A 61 0.79 6.96 13.20
N ALA A 62 1.26 7.91 14.02
CA ALA A 62 0.98 9.33 13.84
C ALA A 62 1.51 9.86 12.49
N LEU A 63 2.68 9.39 12.05
CA LEU A 63 3.21 9.70 10.71
C LEU A 63 2.25 9.20 9.62
N ALA A 64 1.78 7.96 9.73
CA ALA A 64 0.88 7.37 8.75
C ALA A 64 -0.50 8.04 8.72
N THR A 65 -1.09 8.33 9.89
CA THR A 65 -2.42 8.94 10.01
C THR A 65 -2.45 10.43 9.66
N SER A 66 -1.28 11.09 9.57
CA SER A 66 -1.18 12.46 9.06
C SER A 66 -1.57 12.62 7.58
N ARG A 67 -1.67 11.51 6.82
CA ARG A 67 -2.04 11.53 5.40
C ARG A 67 -3.55 11.77 5.24
N PRO A 68 -3.98 12.56 4.24
CA PRO A 68 -5.40 12.71 3.94
C PRO A 68 -5.97 11.43 3.32
N GLY A 69 -6.97 10.84 3.98
CA GLY A 69 -7.75 9.71 3.45
C GLY A 69 -7.29 8.34 3.93
N ILE A 70 -8.27 7.48 4.25
CA ILE A 70 -8.05 6.15 4.87
C ILE A 70 -7.13 5.26 4.04
N LEU A 71 -7.34 5.18 2.71
CA LEU A 71 -6.49 4.35 1.85
C LEU A 71 -5.03 4.82 1.81
N ALA A 72 -4.79 6.13 1.85
CA ALA A 72 -3.44 6.68 1.89
C ALA A 72 -2.74 6.38 3.22
N GLN A 73 -3.49 6.41 4.33
CA GLN A 73 -3.00 6.03 5.65
C GLN A 73 -2.64 4.54 5.69
N ILE A 74 -3.55 3.65 5.26
CA ILE A 74 -3.29 2.20 5.18
C ILE A 74 -2.06 1.91 4.31
N TYR A 75 -1.96 2.55 3.14
CA TYR A 75 -0.79 2.40 2.28
C TYR A 75 0.51 2.83 2.98
N CYS A 76 0.50 3.93 3.72
CA CYS A 76 1.66 4.38 4.50
C CYS A 76 2.04 3.40 5.61
N ILE A 77 1.07 2.78 6.27
CA ILE A 77 1.29 1.76 7.30
C ILE A 77 1.98 0.54 6.68
N LEU A 78 1.45 0.03 5.57
CA LEU A 78 2.04 -1.11 4.84
C LEU A 78 3.47 -0.82 4.38
N GLN A 79 3.71 0.35 3.78
CA GLN A 79 5.06 0.77 3.38
C GLN A 79 6.03 0.84 4.56
N THR A 80 5.56 1.30 5.73
CA THR A 80 6.39 1.38 6.95
C THR A 80 6.78 -0.02 7.41
N GLY A 81 5.84 -0.97 7.47
CA GLY A 81 6.14 -2.35 7.84
C GLY A 81 7.07 -3.06 6.85
N TYR A 82 6.83 -2.90 5.55
CA TYR A 82 7.71 -3.47 4.53
C TYR A 82 9.11 -2.87 4.56
N PHE A 83 9.23 -1.57 4.83
CA PHE A 83 10.53 -0.93 5.00
C PHE A 83 11.26 -1.44 6.25
N LYS A 84 10.56 -1.72 7.36
CA LYS A 84 11.17 -2.34 8.55
C LYS A 84 11.71 -3.74 8.24
N ALA A 85 10.98 -4.54 7.46
CA ALA A 85 11.36 -5.93 7.17
C ALA A 85 12.46 -6.05 6.10
N LYS A 86 12.40 -5.24 5.04
CA LYS A 86 13.27 -5.38 3.86
C LYS A 86 14.10 -4.14 3.52
N HIS A 87 13.95 -3.04 4.26
CA HIS A 87 14.63 -1.76 3.99
C HIS A 87 14.45 -1.24 2.55
N ALA A 88 13.27 -1.50 1.96
CA ALA A 88 12.93 -1.11 0.60
C ALA A 88 11.48 -0.63 0.50
N PHE A 89 11.20 0.18 -0.52
CA PHE A 89 9.84 0.62 -0.87
C PHE A 89 9.31 -0.20 -2.04
N PHE A 90 8.04 -0.56 -1.98
CA PHE A 90 7.43 -1.46 -2.95
C PHE A 90 6.25 -0.80 -3.65
N HIS A 91 6.14 -0.97 -4.96
CA HIS A 91 4.89 -0.64 -5.64
C HIS A 91 4.02 -1.90 -5.69
N PHE A 92 2.87 -1.86 -5.01
CA PHE A 92 1.94 -2.99 -4.94
C PHE A 92 0.50 -2.54 -5.23
N SER A 93 -0.28 -3.50 -5.74
CA SER A 93 -1.73 -3.38 -5.85
C SER A 93 -2.40 -4.01 -4.64
N LEU A 94 -3.63 -3.62 -4.31
CA LEU A 94 -4.37 -4.19 -3.17
C LEU A 94 -4.48 -5.72 -3.24
N LYS A 95 -4.65 -6.28 -4.45
CA LYS A 95 -4.71 -7.74 -4.66
C LYS A 95 -3.44 -8.48 -4.25
N GLY A 96 -2.29 -7.79 -4.28
CA GLY A 96 -1.00 -8.38 -3.90
C GLY A 96 -0.73 -8.34 -2.40
N VAL A 97 -1.58 -7.68 -1.62
CA VAL A 97 -1.37 -7.42 -0.19
C VAL A 97 -2.65 -7.60 0.63
N GLU A 98 -3.63 -8.39 0.15
CA GLU A 98 -4.96 -8.49 0.78
C GLU A 98 -4.87 -8.91 2.26
N SER A 99 -4.03 -9.91 2.56
CA SER A 99 -3.80 -10.38 3.94
C SER A 99 -3.28 -9.25 4.85
N ASP A 100 -2.23 -8.55 4.43
CA ASP A 100 -1.62 -7.46 5.20
C ASP A 100 -2.56 -6.26 5.31
N PHE A 101 -3.29 -5.98 4.24
CA PHE A 101 -4.30 -4.92 4.19
C PHE A 101 -5.40 -5.18 5.22
N ASP A 102 -5.95 -6.39 5.24
CA ASP A 102 -7.00 -6.79 6.18
C ASP A 102 -6.49 -6.73 7.63
N PHE A 103 -5.26 -7.17 7.87
CA PHE A 103 -4.63 -7.03 9.19
C PHE A 103 -4.58 -5.57 9.66
N VAL A 104 -4.10 -4.65 8.80
CA VAL A 104 -4.00 -3.22 9.13
C VAL A 104 -5.38 -2.60 9.38
N VAL A 105 -6.37 -2.90 8.53
CA VAL A 105 -7.75 -2.42 8.69
C VAL A 105 -8.31 -2.89 10.02
N GLN A 106 -8.19 -4.19 10.33
CA GLN A 106 -8.72 -4.76 11.57
C GLN A 106 -8.03 -4.24 12.83
N ARG A 107 -6.75 -3.87 12.73
CA ARG A 107 -5.97 -3.41 13.87
C ARG A 107 -6.18 -1.93 14.19
N TYR A 108 -6.16 -1.08 13.17
CA TYR A 108 -6.12 0.38 13.38
C TYR A 108 -7.43 1.08 13.04
N PHE A 109 -8.23 0.52 12.13
CA PHE A 109 -9.42 1.18 11.60
C PHE A 109 -10.73 0.54 12.04
N ARG A 110 -10.67 -0.59 12.77
CA ARG A 110 -11.84 -1.28 13.33
C ARG A 110 -12.67 -0.38 14.25
N GLU A 111 -12.02 0.50 15.02
CA GLU A 111 -12.71 1.41 15.96
C GLU A 111 -12.94 2.82 15.40
N ILE A 112 -12.09 3.28 14.46
CA ILE A 112 -12.24 4.59 13.80
C ILE A 112 -13.58 4.69 13.05
N SER A 113 -14.14 3.55 12.62
CA SER A 113 -15.41 3.53 11.89
C SER A 113 -16.64 3.90 12.73
N LEU A 114 -16.54 4.03 14.07
CA LEU A 114 -17.70 4.32 14.93
C LEU A 114 -17.56 5.58 15.80
N THR A 115 -16.34 5.98 16.17
CA THR A 115 -16.14 7.11 17.11
C THR A 115 -15.83 8.45 16.44
N ASP A 116 -15.30 8.45 15.22
CA ASP A 116 -14.85 9.69 14.55
C ASP A 116 -15.86 10.25 13.51
N GLN A 117 -17.02 9.58 13.37
CA GLN A 117 -18.14 10.04 12.56
C GLN A 117 -19.38 10.26 13.42
N THR A 118 -19.30 11.18 14.37
CA THR A 118 -20.53 11.76 14.90
C THR A 118 -21.18 12.56 13.76
N ILE A 119 -22.37 12.12 13.33
CA ILE A 119 -23.19 12.91 12.40
C ILE A 119 -23.45 14.23 13.11
N THR A 120 -22.95 15.33 12.54
CA THR A 120 -23.25 16.66 13.08
C THR A 120 -24.76 16.89 13.05
N ASP A 121 -25.29 17.60 14.04
CA ASP A 121 -26.72 17.96 14.07
C ASP A 121 -27.16 18.60 12.74
N HIS A 122 -26.28 19.41 12.14
CA HIS A 122 -26.50 20.01 10.82
C HIS A 122 -26.74 18.97 9.71
N GLU A 123 -25.87 17.96 9.57
CA GLU A 123 -26.07 16.88 8.59
C GLU A 123 -27.32 16.06 8.89
N TYR A 124 -27.61 15.81 10.17
CA TYR A 124 -28.82 15.11 10.60
C TYR A 124 -30.08 15.85 10.14
N TYR A 125 -30.18 17.16 10.41
CA TYR A 125 -31.34 17.97 10.01
C TYR A 125 -31.40 18.19 8.50
N ALA A 126 -30.26 18.37 7.82
CA ALA A 126 -30.21 18.49 6.36
C ALA A 126 -30.74 17.22 5.67
N ARG A 127 -30.32 16.05 6.15
CA ARG A 127 -30.78 14.76 5.63
C ARG A 127 -32.23 14.48 5.96
N ARG A 128 -32.67 14.80 7.18
CA ARG A 128 -34.07 14.70 7.57
C ARG A 128 -34.96 15.55 6.67
N LYS A 129 -34.56 16.79 6.39
CA LYS A 129 -35.29 17.69 5.48
C LYS A 129 -35.38 17.15 4.06
N LEU A 130 -34.25 16.66 3.51
CA LEU A 130 -34.23 16.04 2.19
C LEU A 130 -35.16 14.82 2.11
N ILE A 131 -35.18 13.98 3.14
CA ILE A 131 -36.05 12.80 3.21
C ILE A 131 -37.52 13.23 3.31
N THR A 132 -37.85 14.21 4.15
CA THR A 132 -39.24 14.69 4.28
C THR A 132 -39.74 15.34 2.99
N ASP A 133 -38.91 16.12 2.31
CA ASP A 133 -39.24 16.74 1.02
C ASP A 133 -39.44 15.68 -0.07
N PHE A 134 -38.60 14.64 -0.12
CA PHE A 134 -38.70 13.54 -1.08
C PHE A 134 -40.02 12.75 -0.95
N PHE A 135 -40.49 12.55 0.29
CA PHE A 135 -41.76 11.85 0.55
C PHE A 135 -42.98 12.79 0.64
N GLY A 136 -42.81 14.10 0.41
CA GLY A 136 -43.90 15.08 0.47
C GLY A 136 -44.46 15.31 1.87
N TYR A 137 -43.70 14.97 2.92
CA TYR A 137 -44.06 15.30 4.30
C TYR A 137 -43.63 16.73 4.61
N HIS A 138 -44.57 17.67 4.53
CA HIS A 138 -44.38 19.03 5.00
C HIS A 138 -45.00 19.17 6.39
N GLN A 139 -44.20 19.52 7.40
CA GLN A 139 -44.68 19.94 8.73
C GLN A 139 -44.99 21.43 8.75
#